data_AF-A0A1Y2HGE0-F1
#
_entry.id   AF-A0A1Y2HGE0-F1
#
_cell.length_a   1.000
_cell.length_b   1.000
_cell.length_c   1.000
_cell.angle_alpha   90.00
_cell.angle_beta   90.00
_cell.angle_gamma   90.00
#
_symmetry.space_group_name_H-M   'P 1'
#
loop_
_entity.id
_entity.type
_entity.pdbx_description
1 polymer ?
#
loop_
_entity_poly.entity_id
_entity_poly.type
_entity_poly.pdbx_seq_one_letter_code
_entity_poly.pdbx_strand_id
1 'polypeptide(L)'
;MYIAFIDLFWCSARFADHVYHVATLRIPSLVASEVIGFVVHILFGYHQLLSTCLSLYAYARVVKEKPVKLGSFDWKLHVCSLGPSALVAVVFALIGGFGPNAFWSLANARTTSGVAVSFTAFFISLVNALVTTGCRFLISAKLDAALSAIASDVSSTDITTSSYSSSGVSRCEVQIGQVASACIANQTRVASWTYIPLALATYALAMFHAQGYIEPLASLCTTVCANVMGFANAYAYFTNESMKLELRRQVRARSRSRTVRTRS
;
A
#
# COMPACT_ATOMS: atom_id res chain seq x y z
N MET A 1 8.16 -2.65 -6.84
CA MET A 1 8.92 -1.54 -7.48
C MET A 1 8.01 -0.34 -7.76
N TYR A 2 6.84 -0.53 -8.38
CA TYR A 2 5.90 0.58 -8.69
C TYR A 2 5.57 1.49 -7.50
N ILE A 3 5.20 0.92 -6.35
CA ILE A 3 4.92 1.68 -5.12
C ILE A 3 6.10 2.57 -4.69
N ALA A 4 7.34 2.05 -4.75
CA ALA A 4 8.52 2.83 -4.33
C ALA A 4 8.78 4.03 -5.27
N PHE A 5 8.50 3.88 -6.56
CA PHE A 5 8.62 4.98 -7.52
C PHE A 5 7.60 6.07 -7.21
N ILE A 6 6.32 5.70 -7.02
CA ILE A 6 5.29 6.69 -6.66
C ILE A 6 5.54 7.33 -5.29
N ASP A 7 6.04 6.57 -4.30
CA ASP A 7 6.48 7.12 -3.01
C ASP A 7 7.57 8.18 -3.21
N LEU A 8 8.55 7.95 -4.10
CA LEU A 8 9.59 8.92 -4.42
C LEU A 8 9.01 10.21 -5.03
N PHE A 9 8.10 10.13 -6.00
CA PHE A 9 7.47 11.32 -6.59
C PHE A 9 6.60 12.06 -5.57
N TRP A 10 5.82 11.32 -4.78
CA TRP A 10 5.00 11.86 -3.70
C TRP A 10 5.87 12.63 -2.70
N CYS A 11 6.90 11.97 -2.15
CA CYS A 11 7.81 12.57 -1.20
C CYS A 11 8.55 13.77 -1.79
N SER A 12 8.99 13.70 -3.06
CA SER A 12 9.69 14.82 -3.71
C SER A 12 8.78 16.04 -3.88
N ALA A 13 7.55 15.84 -4.35
CA ALA A 13 6.57 16.92 -4.51
C ALA A 13 6.20 17.55 -3.15
N ARG A 14 5.98 16.74 -2.12
CA ARG A 14 5.65 17.20 -0.76
C ARG A 14 6.84 17.83 -0.04
N PHE A 15 8.05 17.32 -0.24
CA PHE A 15 9.26 17.85 0.37
C PHE A 15 9.50 19.29 -0.06
N ALA A 16 9.35 19.60 -1.35
CA ALA A 16 9.48 20.97 -1.84
C ALA A 16 8.47 21.94 -1.21
N ASP A 17 7.19 21.54 -1.11
CA ASP A 17 6.12 22.31 -0.46
C ASP A 17 6.44 22.55 1.03
N HIS A 18 6.85 21.52 1.75
CA HIS A 18 7.19 21.61 3.16
C HIS A 18 8.44 22.46 3.44
N VAL A 19 9.51 22.28 2.65
CA VAL A 19 10.72 23.11 2.78
C VAL A 19 10.38 24.57 2.54
N TYR A 20 9.55 24.88 1.53
CA TYR A 20 9.10 26.24 1.28
C TYR A 20 8.33 26.82 2.47
N HIS A 21 7.36 26.07 3.02
CA HIS A 21 6.57 26.50 4.17
C HIS A 21 7.43 26.73 5.42
N VAL A 22 8.35 25.81 5.73
CA VAL A 22 9.23 25.92 6.90
C VAL A 22 10.22 27.07 6.75
N ALA A 23 10.79 27.26 5.56
CA ALA A 23 11.80 28.30 5.33
C ALA A 23 11.21 29.71 5.28
N THR A 24 10.02 29.87 4.69
CA THR A 24 9.43 31.20 4.47
C THR A 24 8.39 31.58 5.52
N LEU A 25 7.87 30.61 6.29
CA LEU A 25 6.68 30.75 7.14
C LEU A 25 5.48 31.35 6.39
N ARG A 26 5.47 31.21 5.07
CA ARG A 26 4.45 31.73 4.17
C ARG A 26 3.85 30.60 3.36
N ILE A 27 2.62 30.84 2.94
CA ILE A 27 1.94 29.99 1.97
C ILE A 27 2.46 30.36 0.56
N PRO A 28 2.69 29.39 -0.35
CA PRO A 28 3.00 29.69 -1.74
C PRO A 28 1.96 30.60 -2.39
N SER A 29 2.30 31.21 -3.53
CA SER A 29 1.30 31.95 -4.32
C SER A 29 0.12 31.04 -4.67
N LEU A 30 -1.05 31.63 -4.95
CA LEU A 30 -2.25 30.86 -5.31
C LEU A 30 -1.97 29.91 -6.49
N VAL A 31 -1.36 30.43 -7.55
CA VAL A 31 -1.00 29.65 -8.76
C VAL A 31 -0.05 28.52 -8.41
N ALA A 32 0.97 28.76 -7.58
CA ALA A 32 1.88 27.70 -7.16
C ALA A 32 1.15 26.62 -6.34
N SER A 33 0.25 27.03 -5.45
CA SER A 33 -0.54 26.13 -4.60
C SER A 33 -1.52 25.29 -5.43
N GLU A 34 -2.11 25.85 -6.48
CA GLU A 34 -2.98 25.15 -7.43
C GLU A 34 -2.21 24.08 -8.21
N VAL A 35 -1.02 24.42 -8.73
CA VAL A 35 -0.16 23.47 -9.46
C VAL A 35 0.34 22.36 -8.53
N ILE A 36 0.81 22.70 -7.33
CA ILE A 36 1.24 21.71 -6.33
C ILE A 36 0.05 20.82 -5.95
N GLY A 37 -1.10 21.41 -5.64
CA GLY A 37 -2.32 20.68 -5.28
C GLY A 37 -2.77 19.71 -6.37
N PHE A 38 -2.72 20.13 -7.63
CA PHE A 38 -3.01 19.26 -8.78
C PHE A 38 -2.07 18.06 -8.85
N VAL A 39 -0.76 18.29 -8.81
CA VAL A 39 0.25 17.21 -8.87
C VAL A 39 0.11 16.27 -7.67
N VAL A 40 -0.01 16.82 -6.46
CA VAL A 40 -0.19 16.06 -5.23
C VAL A 40 -1.47 15.24 -5.30
N HIS A 41 -2.59 15.77 -5.76
CA HIS A 41 -3.84 15.01 -5.87
C HIS A 41 -3.71 13.80 -6.81
N ILE A 42 -3.05 13.96 -7.96
CA ILE A 42 -2.79 12.86 -8.90
C ILE A 42 -1.95 11.79 -8.21
N LEU A 43 -0.83 12.17 -7.58
CA LEU A 43 0.07 11.23 -6.93
C LEU A 43 -0.60 10.53 -5.74
N PHE A 44 -1.40 11.25 -4.96
CA PHE A 44 -2.19 10.73 -3.83
C PHE A 44 -3.16 9.67 -4.31
N GLY A 45 -4.02 10.02 -5.27
CA GLY A 45 -5.03 9.11 -5.79
C GLY A 45 -4.40 7.90 -6.46
N TYR A 46 -3.36 8.11 -7.27
CA TYR A 46 -2.65 7.03 -7.94
C TYR A 46 -2.01 6.06 -6.94
N HIS A 47 -1.36 6.57 -5.89
CA HIS A 47 -0.77 5.77 -4.82
C HIS A 47 -1.81 4.88 -4.12
N GLN A 48 -2.92 5.47 -3.69
CA GLN A 48 -3.98 4.77 -2.97
C GLN A 48 -4.71 3.74 -3.83
N LEU A 49 -5.04 4.09 -5.08
CA LEU A 49 -5.68 3.17 -6.02
C LEU A 49 -4.74 2.04 -6.43
N LEU A 50 -3.44 2.31 -6.62
CA LEU A 50 -2.45 1.28 -6.90
C LEU A 50 -2.35 0.28 -5.74
N SER A 51 -2.33 0.78 -4.50
CA SER A 51 -2.36 -0.06 -3.30
C SER A 51 -3.64 -0.90 -3.19
N THR A 52 -4.79 -0.31 -3.52
CA THR A 52 -6.09 -1.00 -3.58
C THR A 52 -6.05 -2.14 -4.59
N CYS A 53 -5.62 -1.86 -5.82
CA CYS A 53 -5.55 -2.86 -6.89
C CYS A 53 -4.55 -3.98 -6.57
N LEU A 54 -3.40 -3.66 -5.96
CA LEU A 54 -2.43 -4.67 -5.53
C LEU A 54 -2.98 -5.56 -4.42
N SER A 55 -3.78 -5.01 -3.50
CA SER A 55 -4.45 -5.79 -2.46
C SER A 55 -5.52 -6.73 -3.03
N LEU A 56 -6.31 -6.25 -3.99
CA LEU A 56 -7.29 -7.09 -4.71
C LEU A 56 -6.60 -8.18 -5.53
N TYR A 57 -5.49 -7.86 -6.17
CA TYR A 57 -4.68 -8.83 -6.91
C TYR A 57 -4.13 -9.92 -5.96
N ALA A 58 -3.58 -9.50 -4.82
CA ALA A 58 -3.13 -10.40 -3.77
C ALA A 58 -4.25 -11.33 -3.29
N TYR A 59 -5.44 -10.77 -3.05
CA TYR A 59 -6.63 -11.54 -2.69
C TYR A 59 -7.03 -12.56 -3.78
N ALA A 60 -7.11 -12.13 -5.04
CA ALA A 60 -7.46 -13.01 -6.15
C ALA A 60 -6.45 -14.17 -6.30
N ARG A 61 -5.17 -13.90 -6.08
CA ARG A 61 -4.11 -14.91 -6.13
C ARG A 61 -4.16 -15.88 -4.97
N VAL A 62 -4.29 -15.40 -3.73
CA VAL A 62 -4.15 -16.24 -2.53
C VAL A 62 -5.47 -16.92 -2.16
N VAL A 63 -6.57 -16.19 -2.16
CA VAL A 63 -7.87 -16.69 -1.67
C VAL A 63 -8.66 -17.36 -2.79
N LYS A 64 -8.61 -16.80 -4.00
CA LYS A 64 -9.33 -17.36 -5.16
C LYS A 64 -8.48 -18.27 -6.04
N GLU A 65 -7.18 -18.39 -5.74
CA GLU A 65 -6.25 -19.25 -6.48
C GLU A 65 -6.24 -18.94 -7.99
N LYS A 66 -6.56 -17.70 -8.38
CA LYS A 66 -6.57 -17.24 -9.77
C LYS A 66 -5.26 -16.53 -10.08
N PRO A 67 -4.31 -17.16 -10.78
CA PRO A 67 -3.06 -16.51 -11.15
C PRO A 67 -3.33 -15.46 -12.23
N VAL A 68 -3.14 -14.19 -11.89
CA VAL A 68 -3.19 -13.09 -12.87
C VAL A 68 -1.76 -12.79 -13.31
N LYS A 69 -1.49 -12.80 -14.62
CA LYS A 69 -0.13 -12.56 -15.15
C LYS A 69 0.14 -11.05 -15.19
N LEU A 70 0.71 -10.49 -14.12
CA LEU A 70 1.04 -9.05 -14.03
C LEU A 70 1.97 -8.58 -15.15
N GLY A 71 2.93 -9.38 -15.61
CA GLY A 71 3.94 -8.95 -16.61
C GLY A 71 3.39 -8.18 -17.84
N SER A 72 2.50 -8.79 -18.63
CA SER A 72 1.94 -8.11 -19.82
C SER A 72 0.78 -7.17 -19.52
N PHE A 73 0.21 -7.23 -18.30
CA PHE A 73 -0.97 -6.48 -17.90
C PHE A 73 -0.67 -5.39 -16.86
N ASP A 74 0.59 -5.16 -16.52
CA ASP A 74 1.01 -4.13 -15.57
C ASP A 74 0.58 -2.73 -16.04
N TRP A 75 0.59 -2.47 -17.35
CA TRP A 75 0.08 -1.20 -17.88
C TRP A 75 -1.41 -0.99 -17.56
N LYS A 76 -2.22 -2.05 -17.51
CA LYS A 76 -3.64 -1.95 -17.15
C LYS A 76 -3.80 -1.56 -15.68
N LEU A 77 -2.95 -2.08 -14.80
CA LEU A 77 -2.89 -1.67 -13.40
C LEU A 77 -2.63 -0.16 -13.31
N HIS A 78 -1.64 0.33 -14.03
CA HIS A 78 -1.32 1.76 -14.06
C HIS A 78 -2.46 2.62 -14.63
N VAL A 79 -3.08 2.21 -15.74
CA VAL A 79 -4.20 2.94 -16.33
C VAL A 79 -5.41 2.96 -15.40
N CYS A 80 -5.74 1.83 -14.76
CA CYS A 80 -6.85 1.73 -13.81
C CYS A 80 -6.62 2.53 -12.53
N SER A 81 -5.37 2.75 -12.11
CA SER A 81 -5.06 3.53 -10.91
C SER A 81 -4.82 5.01 -11.22
N LEU A 82 -3.99 5.34 -12.21
CA LEU A 82 -3.63 6.71 -12.56
C LEU A 82 -4.76 7.43 -13.33
N GLY A 83 -5.44 6.72 -14.23
CA GLY A 83 -6.46 7.30 -15.11
C GLY A 83 -7.59 8.00 -14.34
N PRO A 84 -8.28 7.33 -13.41
CA PRO A 84 -9.33 7.96 -12.60
C PRO A 84 -8.80 9.14 -11.76
N SER A 85 -7.62 9.01 -11.15
CA SER A 85 -7.04 10.11 -10.35
C SER A 85 -6.66 11.33 -11.20
N ALA A 86 -6.09 11.12 -12.38
CA ALA A 86 -5.78 12.19 -13.32
C ALA A 86 -7.05 12.87 -13.85
N LEU A 87 -8.07 12.09 -14.21
CA LEU A 87 -9.35 12.63 -14.68
C LEU A 87 -10.01 13.51 -13.62
N VAL A 88 -10.12 12.99 -12.39
CA VAL A 88 -10.69 13.73 -11.26
C VAL A 88 -9.87 14.99 -10.95
N ALA A 89 -8.54 14.91 -11.01
CA ALA A 89 -7.68 16.08 -10.83
C ALA A 89 -7.92 17.14 -11.91
N VAL A 90 -8.03 16.76 -13.18
CA VAL A 90 -8.31 17.71 -14.28
C VAL A 90 -9.65 18.40 -14.05
N VAL A 91 -10.70 17.65 -13.68
CA VAL A 91 -12.02 18.23 -13.36
C VAL A 91 -11.89 19.26 -12.24
N PHE A 92 -11.20 18.93 -11.14
CA PHE A 92 -11.01 19.85 -10.02
C PHE A 92 -10.17 21.07 -10.37
N ALA A 93 -9.16 20.93 -11.24
CA ALA A 93 -8.38 22.06 -11.72
C ALA A 93 -9.25 23.06 -12.50
N LEU A 94 -10.13 22.55 -13.37
CA LEU A 94 -11.03 23.39 -14.19
C LEU A 94 -12.06 24.17 -13.36
N ILE A 95 -12.44 23.67 -12.19
CA ILE A 95 -13.40 24.32 -11.28
C ILE A 95 -12.73 25.00 -10.07
N GLY A 96 -11.41 25.21 -10.10
CA GLY A 96 -10.67 25.91 -9.05
C GLY A 96 -10.69 25.22 -7.69
N GLY A 97 -10.72 23.88 -7.66
CA GLY A 97 -10.77 23.11 -6.41
C GLY A 97 -9.44 23.06 -5.65
N PHE A 98 -8.31 23.24 -6.35
CA PHE A 98 -6.98 23.25 -5.73
C PHE A 98 -6.64 24.62 -5.16
N GLY A 99 -5.75 24.64 -4.17
CA GLY A 99 -5.29 25.87 -3.56
C GLY A 99 -4.64 25.65 -2.20
N PRO A 100 -4.31 26.74 -1.51
CA PRO A 100 -3.60 26.69 -0.25
C PRO A 100 -4.50 26.23 0.90
N ASN A 101 -3.95 25.42 1.80
CA ASN A 101 -4.63 24.95 3.00
C ASN A 101 -3.66 24.84 4.18
N ALA A 102 -3.68 25.74 5.15
CA ALA A 102 -2.84 25.74 6.37
C ALA A 102 -1.40 25.20 6.18
N PHE A 103 -1.20 23.88 6.34
CA PHE A 103 0.11 23.20 6.29
C PHE A 103 0.45 22.51 4.97
N TRP A 104 -0.44 22.56 3.97
CA TRP A 104 -0.23 21.95 2.66
C TRP A 104 -1.04 22.56 1.52
N SER A 105 -0.52 22.47 0.30
CA SER A 105 -1.27 22.86 -0.90
C SER A 105 -2.01 21.64 -1.47
N LEU A 106 -3.32 21.51 -1.19
CA LEU A 106 -4.15 20.42 -1.74
C LEU A 106 -5.59 20.83 -2.08
N ALA A 107 -6.27 21.60 -1.24
CA ALA A 107 -7.69 21.88 -1.45
C ALA A 107 -7.99 23.31 -1.01
N ASN A 108 -8.66 24.08 -1.86
CA ASN A 108 -9.06 25.43 -1.52
C ASN A 108 -10.31 25.40 -0.63
N ALA A 109 -10.11 25.35 0.69
CA ALA A 109 -11.18 25.25 1.68
C ALA A 109 -12.21 26.39 1.61
N ARG A 110 -11.88 27.51 0.93
CA ARG A 110 -12.78 28.66 0.75
C ARG A 110 -13.77 28.48 -0.40
N THR A 111 -13.65 27.40 -1.17
CA THR A 111 -14.46 27.13 -2.36
C THR A 111 -15.22 25.82 -2.20
N THR A 112 -16.44 25.75 -2.74
CA THR A 112 -17.22 24.50 -2.76
C THR A 112 -16.49 23.38 -3.50
N SER A 113 -15.73 23.70 -4.55
CA SER A 113 -14.90 22.76 -5.28
C SER A 113 -13.76 22.20 -4.43
N GLY A 114 -13.09 23.01 -3.60
CA GLY A 114 -12.07 22.51 -2.67
C GLY A 114 -12.65 21.66 -1.53
N VAL A 115 -13.86 21.96 -1.06
CA VAL A 115 -14.60 21.05 -0.16
C VAL A 115 -14.82 19.70 -0.84
N ALA A 116 -15.24 19.69 -2.11
CA ALA A 116 -15.42 18.47 -2.89
C ALA A 116 -14.09 17.70 -3.11
N VAL A 117 -12.96 18.38 -3.35
CA VAL A 117 -11.62 17.76 -3.39
C VAL A 117 -11.33 17.03 -2.08
N SER A 118 -11.67 17.64 -0.95
CA SER A 118 -11.39 17.10 0.39
C SER A 118 -12.22 15.85 0.67
N PHE A 119 -13.52 15.87 0.35
CA PHE A 119 -14.36 14.68 0.41
C PHE A 119 -13.90 13.58 -0.55
N THR A 120 -13.41 13.95 -1.74
CA THR A 120 -12.87 12.97 -2.68
C THR A 120 -11.62 12.29 -2.13
N ALA A 121 -10.70 13.05 -1.53
CA ALA A 121 -9.52 12.49 -0.86
C ALA A 121 -9.92 11.57 0.31
N PHE A 122 -10.95 11.95 1.08
CA PHE A 122 -11.54 11.09 2.10
C PHE A 122 -12.10 9.79 1.51
N PHE A 123 -12.95 9.85 0.48
CA PHE A 123 -13.55 8.66 -0.13
C PHE A 123 -12.50 7.71 -0.71
N ILE A 124 -11.47 8.23 -1.38
CA ILE A 124 -10.33 7.43 -1.87
C ILE A 124 -9.65 6.72 -0.69
N SER A 125 -9.39 7.44 0.41
CA SER A 125 -8.75 6.89 1.60
C SER A 125 -9.62 5.84 2.28
N LEU A 126 -10.92 6.07 2.39
CA LEU A 126 -11.89 5.17 2.98
C LEU A 126 -11.99 3.87 2.17
N VAL A 127 -12.17 3.97 0.85
CA VAL A 127 -12.25 2.80 -0.04
C VAL A 127 -10.98 1.98 0.06
N ASN A 128 -9.81 2.62 0.02
CA ASN A 128 -8.53 1.92 0.14
C ASN A 128 -8.42 1.23 1.51
N ALA A 129 -8.73 1.93 2.61
CA ALA A 129 -8.70 1.35 3.96
C ALA A 129 -9.63 0.14 4.11
N LEU A 130 -10.86 0.21 3.57
CA LEU A 130 -11.82 -0.89 3.61
C LEU A 130 -11.34 -2.08 2.77
N VAL A 131 -10.89 -1.84 1.53
CA VAL A 131 -10.46 -2.90 0.62
C VAL A 131 -9.18 -3.57 1.11
N THR A 132 -8.16 -2.81 1.53
CA THR A 132 -6.90 -3.40 2.03
C THR A 132 -7.16 -4.23 3.29
N THR A 133 -8.01 -3.75 4.19
CA THR A 133 -8.36 -4.44 5.44
C THR A 133 -9.19 -5.69 5.18
N GLY A 134 -10.19 -5.62 4.28
CA GLY A 134 -10.96 -6.78 3.87
C GLY A 134 -10.10 -7.85 3.19
N CYS A 135 -9.23 -7.44 2.26
CA CYS A 135 -8.28 -8.35 1.61
C CYS A 135 -7.34 -8.99 2.63
N ARG A 136 -6.80 -8.21 3.57
CA ARG A 136 -5.95 -8.70 4.66
C ARG A 136 -6.65 -9.78 5.46
N PHE A 137 -7.87 -9.51 5.94
CA PHE A 137 -8.61 -10.46 6.77
C PHE A 137 -8.82 -11.80 6.04
N LEU A 138 -9.24 -11.75 4.78
CA LEU A 138 -9.49 -12.96 3.97
C LEU A 138 -8.20 -13.72 3.62
N ILE A 139 -7.10 -13.00 3.33
CA ILE A 139 -5.79 -13.60 3.07
C ILE A 139 -5.25 -14.28 4.32
N SER A 140 -5.30 -13.61 5.48
CA SER A 140 -4.86 -14.17 6.76
C SER A 140 -5.66 -15.41 7.13
N ALA A 141 -7.00 -15.37 7.04
CA ALA A 141 -7.84 -16.52 7.34
C ALA A 141 -7.52 -17.75 6.46
N LYS A 142 -7.29 -17.54 5.15
CA LYS A 142 -6.89 -18.62 4.24
C LYS A 142 -5.49 -19.17 4.57
N LEU A 143 -4.56 -18.31 4.98
CA LEU A 143 -3.21 -18.73 5.38
C LEU A 143 -3.22 -19.53 6.68
N ASP A 144 -3.97 -19.09 7.68
CA ASP A 144 -4.08 -19.78 8.97
C ASP A 144 -4.70 -21.17 8.80
N ALA A 145 -5.73 -21.28 7.94
CA ALA A 145 -6.32 -22.58 7.59
C ALA A 145 -5.33 -23.51 6.87
N ALA A 146 -4.54 -22.98 5.93
CA ALA A 146 -3.52 -23.76 5.22
C ALA A 146 -2.39 -24.22 6.15
N LEU A 147 -1.95 -23.36 7.08
CA LEU A 147 -0.93 -23.71 8.07
C LEU A 147 -1.43 -24.78 9.05
N SER A 148 -2.69 -24.67 9.48
CA SER A 148 -3.30 -25.65 10.38
C SER A 148 -3.41 -27.04 9.73
N ALA A 149 -3.80 -27.11 8.46
CA ALA A 149 -3.85 -28.37 7.69
C ALA A 149 -2.47 -29.02 7.53
N ILE A 150 -1.42 -28.22 7.31
CA ILE A 150 -0.05 -28.74 7.22
C ILE A 150 0.43 -29.27 8.59
N ALA A 151 0.10 -28.56 9.68
CA ALA A 151 0.47 -28.99 11.02
C ALA A 151 -0.17 -30.34 11.40
N SER A 152 -1.44 -30.58 11.02
CA SER A 152 -2.12 -31.86 11.23
C SER A 152 -1.52 -33.00 10.40
N ASP A 153 -1.12 -32.73 9.15
CA ASP A 153 -0.47 -33.74 8.30
C ASP A 153 0.89 -34.14 8.85
N VAL A 154 1.70 -33.18 9.32
CA VAL A 154 3.01 -33.45 9.93
C VAL A 154 2.85 -34.29 11.19
N SER A 155 1.89 -33.96 12.07
CA SER A 155 1.63 -34.72 13.30
C SER A 155 1.19 -36.16 13.03
N SER A 156 0.55 -36.42 11.88
CA SER A 156 0.07 -37.76 11.50
C SER A 156 1.17 -38.60 10.84
N THR A 157 2.12 -37.95 10.15
CA THR A 157 3.21 -38.62 9.42
C THR A 157 4.31 -39.13 10.36
N ASP A 158 4.51 -38.50 11.53
CA ASP A 158 5.50 -38.95 12.53
C ASP A 158 5.15 -40.31 13.19
N ILE A 159 3.93 -40.82 12.97
CA ILE A 159 3.48 -42.11 13.52
C ILE A 159 3.69 -43.27 12.53
N THR A 160 3.97 -42.99 11.24
CA THR A 160 4.19 -44.02 10.21
C THR A 160 5.52 -43.78 9.47
N THR A 161 6.59 -44.31 10.02
CA THR A 161 7.91 -44.38 9.39
C THR A 161 7.88 -45.23 8.11
N SER A 162 8.65 -44.80 7.11
CA SER A 162 9.01 -45.49 5.85
C SER A 162 8.14 -45.21 4.62
N SER A 163 8.43 -44.09 3.93
CA SER A 163 8.54 -44.09 2.47
C SER A 163 9.31 -42.86 1.97
N TYR A 164 10.29 -43.13 1.11
CA TYR A 164 11.44 -42.28 0.79
C TYR A 164 11.21 -41.49 -0.53
N SER A 165 11.77 -40.29 -0.58
CA SER A 165 12.29 -39.54 -1.76
C SER A 165 11.42 -38.56 -2.58
N SER A 166 10.08 -38.65 -2.67
CA SER A 166 9.31 -37.67 -3.49
C SER A 166 8.89 -36.38 -2.74
N SER A 167 8.91 -36.38 -1.41
CA SER A 167 8.40 -35.31 -0.55
C SER A 167 9.35 -34.10 -0.39
N GLY A 168 10.59 -34.19 -0.89
CA GLY A 168 11.58 -33.12 -0.78
C GLY A 168 11.36 -31.93 -1.71
N VAL A 169 10.86 -32.17 -2.93
CA VAL A 169 10.57 -31.11 -3.92
C VAL A 169 9.27 -30.40 -3.56
N SER A 170 8.23 -31.17 -3.21
CA SER A 170 6.93 -30.63 -2.77
C SER A 170 7.05 -29.72 -1.54
N ARG A 171 7.85 -30.11 -0.51
CA ARG A 171 8.07 -29.25 0.68
C ARG A 171 8.77 -27.93 0.35
N CYS A 172 9.66 -27.90 -0.63
CA CYS A 172 10.36 -26.68 -1.03
C CYS A 172 9.41 -25.71 -1.74
N GLU A 173 8.58 -26.20 -2.66
CA GLU A 173 7.57 -25.40 -3.35
C GLU A 173 6.52 -24.84 -2.39
N VAL A 174 6.07 -25.65 -1.41
CA VAL A 174 5.16 -25.21 -0.35
C VAL A 174 5.78 -24.08 0.48
N GLN A 175 7.06 -24.18 0.85
CA GLN A 175 7.76 -23.12 1.59
C GLN A 175 7.91 -21.82 0.79
N ILE A 176 8.19 -21.90 -0.52
CA ILE A 176 8.27 -20.72 -1.39
C ILE A 176 6.90 -20.04 -1.50
N GLY A 177 5.83 -20.82 -1.68
CA GLY A 177 4.46 -20.32 -1.70
C GLY A 177 4.06 -19.64 -0.38
N GLN A 178 4.48 -20.19 0.76
CA GLN A 178 4.24 -19.62 2.08
C GLN A 178 4.95 -18.27 2.27
N VAL A 179 6.24 -18.18 1.92
CA VAL A 179 6.98 -16.90 2.05
C VAL A 179 6.42 -15.83 1.12
N ALA A 180 6.03 -16.19 -0.11
CA ALA A 180 5.36 -15.27 -1.01
C ALA A 180 4.05 -14.74 -0.40
N SER A 181 3.27 -15.62 0.23
CA SER A 181 2.00 -15.26 0.86
C SER A 181 2.20 -14.44 2.13
N ALA A 182 3.22 -14.76 2.94
CA ALA A 182 3.60 -13.97 4.12
C ALA A 182 4.06 -12.55 3.75
N CYS A 183 4.81 -12.40 2.64
CA CYS A 183 5.21 -11.08 2.15
C CYS A 183 4.00 -10.23 1.75
N ILE A 184 3.01 -10.85 1.09
CA ILE A 184 1.76 -10.20 0.68
C ILE A 184 0.90 -9.84 1.89
N ALA A 185 0.78 -10.74 2.86
CA ALA A 185 0.07 -10.50 4.12
C ALA A 185 0.70 -9.35 4.92
N ASN A 186 2.04 -9.28 4.95
CA ASN A 186 2.74 -8.18 5.58
C ASN A 186 2.49 -6.84 4.88
N GLN A 187 2.54 -6.81 3.54
CA GLN A 187 2.26 -5.60 2.76
C GLN A 187 0.82 -5.08 3.00
N THR A 188 -0.17 -5.97 2.95
CA THR A 188 -1.59 -5.63 3.19
C THR A 188 -1.85 -5.19 4.63
N ARG A 189 -1.15 -5.79 5.61
CA ARG A 189 -1.18 -5.36 7.01
C ARG A 189 -0.68 -3.92 7.17
N VAL A 190 0.49 -3.62 6.61
CA VAL A 190 1.08 -2.29 6.70
C VAL A 190 0.19 -1.26 6.01
N ALA A 191 -0.34 -1.59 4.83
CA ALA A 191 -1.33 -0.76 4.14
C ALA A 191 -2.53 -0.39 5.04
N SER A 192 -3.17 -1.38 5.70
CA SER A 192 -4.28 -1.09 6.62
C SER A 192 -3.91 -0.15 7.77
N TRP A 193 -2.73 -0.31 8.36
CA TRP A 193 -2.27 0.57 9.44
C TRP A 193 -2.00 2.00 8.99
N THR A 194 -1.73 2.20 7.71
CA THR A 194 -1.50 3.52 7.12
C THR A 194 -2.79 4.18 6.67
N TYR A 195 -3.67 3.45 5.98
CA TYR A 195 -4.84 4.05 5.34
C TYR A 195 -6.02 4.26 6.31
N ILE A 196 -6.14 3.48 7.38
CA ILE A 196 -7.20 3.71 8.39
C ILE A 196 -7.01 5.09 9.07
N PRO A 197 -5.85 5.42 9.65
CA PRO A 197 -5.62 6.76 10.21
C PRO A 197 -5.77 7.87 9.17
N LEU A 198 -5.31 7.64 7.94
CA LEU A 198 -5.43 8.62 6.86
C LEU A 198 -6.91 8.89 6.49
N ALA A 199 -7.75 7.86 6.43
CA ALA A 199 -9.18 8.02 6.17
C ALA A 199 -9.87 8.82 7.28
N LEU A 200 -9.52 8.59 8.54
CA LEU A 200 -10.05 9.36 9.68
C LEU A 200 -9.58 10.82 9.64
N ALA A 201 -8.30 11.06 9.34
CA ALA A 201 -7.74 12.40 9.26
C ALA A 201 -8.35 13.20 8.09
N THR A 202 -8.45 12.59 6.91
CA THR A 202 -9.08 13.21 5.73
C THR A 202 -10.58 13.44 5.91
N TYR A 203 -11.29 12.56 6.64
CA TYR A 203 -12.67 12.78 7.05
C TYR A 203 -12.80 14.03 7.91
N ALA A 204 -12.02 14.13 8.99
CA ALA A 204 -12.04 15.29 9.88
C ALA A 204 -11.76 16.58 9.12
N LEU A 205 -10.72 16.57 8.26
CA LEU A 205 -10.39 17.71 7.40
C LEU A 205 -11.55 18.10 6.47
N ALA A 206 -12.18 17.14 5.80
CA ALA A 206 -13.30 17.40 4.91
C ALA A 206 -14.51 17.98 5.65
N MET A 207 -14.78 17.52 6.86
CA MET A 207 -15.86 18.04 7.70
C MET A 207 -15.61 19.49 8.14
N PHE A 208 -14.39 19.84 8.53
CA PHE A 208 -14.06 21.23 8.87
C PHE A 208 -14.15 22.15 7.64
N HIS A 209 -13.65 21.70 6.49
CA HIS A 209 -13.80 22.44 5.24
C HIS A 209 -15.27 22.65 4.87
N ALA A 210 -16.14 21.65 5.05
CA ALA A 210 -17.57 21.77 4.80
C ALA A 210 -18.24 22.84 5.69
N GLN A 211 -17.70 23.07 6.88
CA GLN A 211 -18.14 24.13 7.80
C GLN A 211 -17.48 25.48 7.52
N GLY A 212 -16.59 25.58 6.52
CA GLY A 212 -15.86 26.80 6.17
C GLY A 212 -14.66 27.10 7.06
N TYR A 213 -14.22 26.16 7.89
CA TYR A 213 -13.07 26.31 8.78
C TYR A 213 -11.85 25.55 8.25
N ILE A 214 -10.68 26.16 8.42
CA ILE A 214 -9.40 25.49 8.25
C ILE A 214 -8.90 25.14 9.65
N GLU A 215 -9.13 23.91 10.09
CA GLU A 215 -8.70 23.45 11.41
C GLU A 215 -7.24 22.94 11.32
N PRO A 216 -6.28 23.60 12.02
CA PRO A 216 -4.86 23.29 11.87
C PRO A 216 -4.51 21.86 12.26
N LEU A 217 -5.08 21.31 13.34
CA LEU A 217 -4.73 19.99 13.83
C LEU A 217 -5.13 18.88 12.84
N ALA A 218 -6.31 18.97 12.24
CA ALA A 218 -6.79 18.05 11.21
C ALA A 218 -5.93 18.11 9.95
N SER A 219 -5.51 19.31 9.54
CA SER A 219 -4.57 19.51 8.43
C SER A 219 -3.21 18.88 8.73
N LEU A 220 -2.68 19.08 9.94
CA LEU A 220 -1.43 18.47 10.39
C LEU A 220 -1.53 16.94 10.45
N CYS A 221 -2.57 16.40 11.07
CA CYS A 221 -2.82 14.96 11.15
C CYS A 221 -2.90 14.34 9.76
N THR A 222 -3.62 14.97 8.83
CA THR A 222 -3.73 14.49 7.45
C THR A 222 -2.37 14.49 6.76
N THR A 223 -1.62 15.58 6.92
CA THR A 223 -0.26 15.71 6.38
C THR A 223 0.67 14.63 6.92
N VAL A 224 0.68 14.40 8.24
CA VAL A 224 1.52 13.37 8.87
C VAL A 224 1.12 11.99 8.37
N CYS A 225 -0.17 11.63 8.41
CA CYS A 225 -0.65 10.34 7.95
C CYS A 225 -0.29 10.08 6.47
N ALA A 226 -0.42 11.10 5.61
CA ALA A 226 -0.10 10.98 4.19
C ALA A 226 1.41 10.90 3.91
N ASN A 227 2.25 11.46 4.77
CA ASN A 227 3.72 11.39 4.60
C ASN A 227 4.34 10.13 5.22
N VAL A 228 3.70 9.48 6.20
CA VAL A 228 4.17 8.22 6.79
C VAL A 228 4.07 7.03 5.82
N MET A 229 3.28 7.16 4.74
CA MET A 229 3.03 6.07 3.78
C MET A 229 4.32 5.48 3.18
N GLY A 230 5.25 6.34 2.73
CA GLY A 230 6.51 5.88 2.12
C GLY A 230 7.40 5.12 3.12
N PHE A 231 7.44 5.58 4.37
CA PHE A 231 8.18 4.88 5.43
C PHE A 231 7.55 3.51 5.74
N ALA A 232 6.23 3.45 5.82
CA ALA A 232 5.50 2.21 6.04
C ALA A 232 5.78 1.19 4.91
N ASN A 233 5.70 1.63 3.65
CA ASN A 233 6.02 0.79 2.49
C ASN A 233 7.47 0.29 2.50
N ALA A 234 8.44 1.15 2.84
CA ALA A 234 9.83 0.75 2.99
C ALA A 234 10.01 -0.30 4.10
N TYR A 235 9.39 -0.10 5.25
CA TYR A 235 9.39 -1.07 6.36
C TYR A 235 8.84 -2.44 5.92
N ALA A 236 7.72 -2.46 5.20
CA ALA A 236 7.15 -3.70 4.65
C ALA A 236 8.13 -4.40 3.70
N TYR A 237 8.79 -3.64 2.82
CA TYR A 237 9.76 -4.16 1.87
C TYR A 237 10.98 -4.79 2.56
N PHE A 238 11.61 -4.10 3.50
CA PHE A 238 12.78 -4.61 4.22
C PHE A 238 12.46 -5.84 5.07
N THR A 239 11.28 -5.86 5.69
CA THR A 239 10.78 -7.03 6.41
C THR A 239 10.61 -8.22 5.46
N ASN A 240 10.04 -7.98 4.27
CA ASN A 240 9.86 -9.00 3.25
C ASN A 240 11.18 -9.54 2.69
N GLU A 241 12.17 -8.68 2.44
CA GLU A 241 13.50 -9.12 2.00
C GLU A 241 14.22 -9.94 3.08
N SER A 242 14.09 -9.54 4.35
CA SER A 242 14.65 -10.31 5.47
C SER A 242 14.07 -11.72 5.54
N MET A 243 12.75 -11.87 5.39
CA MET A 243 12.08 -13.19 5.32
C MET A 243 12.58 -14.04 4.14
N LYS A 244 12.75 -13.44 2.96
CA LYS A 244 13.27 -14.14 1.78
C LYS A 244 14.73 -14.58 1.96
N LEU A 245 15.56 -13.74 2.58
CA LEU A 245 16.96 -14.06 2.84
C LEU A 245 17.08 -15.25 3.81
N GLU A 246 16.25 -15.27 4.85
CA GLU A 246 16.21 -16.38 5.80
C GLU A 246 15.79 -17.69 5.13
N LEU A 247 14.74 -17.66 4.28
CA LEU A 247 14.36 -18.84 3.49
C LEU A 247 15.51 -19.32 2.59
N ARG A 248 16.19 -18.41 1.89
CA ARG A 248 17.34 -18.76 1.02
C ARG A 248 18.46 -19.41 1.82
N ARG A 249 18.72 -18.95 3.06
CA ARG A 249 19.73 -19.55 3.95
C ARG A 249 19.32 -20.98 4.34
N GLN A 250 18.07 -21.20 4.74
CA GLN A 250 17.56 -22.52 5.11
C GLN A 250 17.61 -23.51 3.93
N VAL A 251 17.25 -23.08 2.73
CA VAL A 251 17.33 -23.90 1.52
C VAL A 251 18.79 -24.27 1.22
N ARG A 252 19.72 -23.32 1.27
CA ARG A 252 21.16 -23.58 1.06
C ARG A 252 21.74 -24.55 2.08
N ALA A 253 21.37 -24.42 3.36
CA ALA A 253 21.81 -25.31 4.42
C ALA A 253 21.36 -26.76 4.15
N ARG A 254 20.08 -26.96 3.77
CA ARG A 254 19.53 -28.28 3.41
C ARG A 254 20.22 -28.90 2.20
N SER A 255 20.53 -28.11 1.17
CA SER A 255 21.25 -28.60 -0.01
C SER A 255 22.67 -29.09 0.31
N ARG A 256 23.37 -28.40 1.23
CA ARG A 256 24.70 -28.84 1.71
C ARG A 256 24.63 -30.16 2.46
N SER A 257 23.67 -30.32 3.38
CA SER A 257 23.51 -31.56 4.15
C SER A 257 23.21 -32.78 3.27
N ARG A 258 22.47 -32.61 2.16
CA ARG A 258 22.22 -33.69 1.19
C ARG A 258 23.49 -34.12 0.45
N THR A 259 24.32 -33.16 0.04
CA THR A 259 25.54 -33.43 -0.74
C THR A 259 26.58 -34.23 0.08
N VAL A 260 26.65 -33.99 1.39
CA VAL A 260 27.53 -34.75 2.30
C VAL A 260 27.06 -36.20 2.41
N ARG A 261 25.75 -36.44 2.54
CA ARG A 261 25.18 -37.79 2.71
C ARG A 261 25.28 -38.67 1.46
N THR A 262 25.40 -38.10 0.28
CA THR A 262 25.60 -38.85 -0.97
C THR A 262 27.06 -39.24 -1.23
N ARG A 263 28.01 -38.73 -0.44
CA ARG A 263 29.45 -39.02 -0.59
C ARG A 263 29.99 -40.00 0.45
N SER A 264 29.19 -40.34 1.45
CA SER A 264 29.46 -41.39 2.46
C SER A 264 28.82 -42.70 2.02
#